data_AF-T1PA81-F1
#
_entry.id   AF-T1PA81-F1
#
_cell.length_a   1.000
_cell.length_b   1.000
_cell.length_c   1.000
_cell.angle_alpha   90.00
_cell.angle_beta   90.00
_cell.angle_gamma   90.00
#
_symmetry.space_group_name_H-M   'P 1'
#
loop_
_entity.id
_entity.type
_entity.pdbx_description
1 polymer ?
#
loop_
_entity_poly.entity_id
_entity_poly.type
_entity_poly.pdbx_seq_one_letter_code
_entity_poly.pdbx_strand_id
1 'polypeptide(L)'
;MSMTALGVSTAFMVGCCIAAQIARRLACKFFKDQGIVPVLVNEAIASAELCACCFELIIVADNFGVAAYAVFLFLLTVWWGKVWGDASACPYTHMEDMLEGKTSLKEVALRTWAELMGGCCVYRIVQVFWWFEFAETHEGRAFEECNADLQVNPYLGAAIEGLATLLCRLASKTLSEKGPKFCSIIDSFIGTSLVVAAFNFSGGYFNPVLATALKWGCRGHTNLEHIIVYWIGACVGAILSVPLFRMQAVRKVLLGADEVAEKKKEE
;
A
#
# COMPACT_ATOMS: atom_id res chain seq x y z
N MET A 1 -4.78 27.69 -7.06
CA MET A 1 -4.82 26.50 -7.93
C MET A 1 -6.23 26.18 -8.36
N SER A 2 -6.39 25.77 -9.60
CA SER A 2 -7.69 25.54 -10.21
C SER A 2 -8.28 24.17 -9.87
N MET A 3 -9.61 24.12 -9.70
CA MET A 3 -10.37 22.86 -9.64
C MET A 3 -10.17 21.99 -10.88
N THR A 4 -9.79 22.59 -12.02
CA THR A 4 -9.46 21.86 -13.25
C THR A 4 -8.20 21.00 -13.08
N ALA A 5 -7.17 21.50 -12.38
CA ALA A 5 -5.95 20.74 -12.13
C ALA A 5 -6.22 19.51 -11.25
N LEU A 6 -7.05 19.67 -10.20
CA LEU A 6 -7.50 18.53 -9.39
C LEU A 6 -8.31 17.53 -10.23
N GLY A 7 -9.12 18.02 -11.17
CA GLY A 7 -9.86 17.20 -12.11
C GLY A 7 -8.95 16.36 -13.01
N VAL A 8 -7.82 16.91 -13.47
CA VAL A 8 -6.82 16.18 -14.26
C VAL A 8 -6.17 15.07 -13.45
N SER A 9 -5.72 15.36 -12.22
CA SER A 9 -5.19 14.33 -11.30
C SER A 9 -6.22 13.23 -11.00
N THR A 10 -7.48 13.62 -10.77
CA THR A 10 -8.58 12.68 -10.55
C THR A 10 -8.80 11.78 -11.76
N ALA A 11 -8.85 12.37 -12.97
CA ALA A 11 -9.05 11.63 -14.21
C ALA A 11 -7.89 10.66 -14.48
N PHE A 12 -6.65 11.05 -14.17
CA PHE A 12 -5.49 10.17 -14.26
C PHE A 12 -5.61 8.98 -13.32
N MET A 13 -5.86 9.21 -12.02
CA MET A 13 -6.00 8.12 -11.04
C MET A 13 -7.14 7.16 -11.41
N VAL A 14 -8.32 7.68 -11.77
CA VAL A 14 -9.44 6.85 -12.23
C VAL A 14 -9.09 6.10 -13.52
N GLY A 15 -8.38 6.76 -14.45
CA GLY A 15 -7.87 6.15 -15.66
C GLY A 15 -6.93 4.98 -15.39
N CYS A 16 -6.00 5.12 -14.44
CA CYS A 16 -5.11 4.05 -13.97
C CYS A 16 -5.91 2.88 -13.40
N CYS A 17 -6.90 3.14 -12.53
CA CYS A 17 -7.79 2.10 -11.99
C CYS A 17 -8.51 1.33 -13.11
N ILE A 18 -9.08 2.03 -14.09
CA ILE A 18 -9.78 1.40 -15.24
C ILE A 18 -8.79 0.59 -16.09
N ALA A 19 -7.65 1.17 -16.44
CA ALA A 19 -6.62 0.53 -17.25
C ALA A 19 -6.09 -0.75 -16.59
N ALA A 20 -5.87 -0.71 -15.27
CA ALA A 20 -5.44 -1.87 -14.49
C ALA A 20 -6.50 -2.98 -14.46
N GLN A 21 -7.80 -2.65 -14.33
CA GLN A 21 -8.86 -3.65 -14.43
C GLN A 21 -8.98 -4.25 -15.84
N ILE A 22 -8.76 -3.46 -16.89
CA ILE A 22 -8.70 -3.96 -18.27
C ILE A 22 -7.50 -4.91 -18.42
N ALA A 23 -6.31 -4.48 -17.96
CA ALA A 23 -5.09 -5.27 -18.01
C ALA A 23 -5.25 -6.59 -17.26
N ARG A 24 -5.85 -6.58 -16.06
CA ARG A 24 -6.17 -7.78 -15.28
C ARG A 24 -7.10 -8.72 -16.05
N ARG A 25 -8.20 -8.20 -16.62
CA ARG A 25 -9.13 -9.03 -17.40
C ARG A 25 -8.48 -9.63 -18.64
N LEU A 26 -7.58 -8.89 -19.30
CA LEU A 26 -6.80 -9.41 -20.42
C LEU A 26 -5.81 -10.48 -19.94
N ALA A 27 -5.09 -10.24 -18.85
CA ALA A 27 -4.17 -11.20 -18.26
C ALA A 27 -4.86 -12.52 -17.91
N CYS A 28 -6.05 -12.48 -17.29
CA CYS A 28 -6.84 -13.69 -17.01
C CYS A 28 -7.25 -14.45 -18.28
N LYS A 29 -7.40 -13.78 -19.43
CA LYS A 29 -7.71 -14.43 -20.72
C LYS A 29 -6.48 -15.08 -21.35
N PHE A 30 -5.30 -14.48 -21.19
CA PHE A 30 -4.04 -14.97 -21.75
C PHE A 30 -3.41 -16.07 -20.91
N PHE A 31 -3.39 -15.90 -19.59
CA PHE A 31 -2.82 -16.84 -18.63
C PHE A 31 -3.95 -17.66 -18.01
N LYS A 32 -4.37 -18.71 -18.73
CA LYS A 32 -5.47 -19.61 -18.31
C LYS A 32 -5.03 -20.74 -17.38
N ASP A 33 -3.72 -20.96 -17.26
CA ASP A 33 -3.18 -22.09 -16.52
C ASP A 33 -3.23 -21.87 -15.01
N GLN A 34 -3.54 -22.93 -14.26
CA GLN A 34 -3.37 -22.91 -12.81
C GLN A 34 -1.89 -22.89 -12.47
N GLY A 35 -1.45 -21.86 -11.76
CA GLY A 35 -0.05 -21.71 -11.39
C GLY A 35 0.27 -20.32 -10.86
N ILE A 36 1.54 -20.07 -10.64
CA ILE A 36 2.03 -18.83 -10.05
C ILE A 36 2.00 -17.65 -11.03
N VAL A 37 2.09 -17.89 -12.35
CA VAL A 37 2.21 -16.81 -13.35
C VAL A 37 1.03 -15.84 -13.34
N PRO A 38 -0.26 -16.28 -13.38
CA PRO A 38 -1.39 -15.35 -13.23
C PRO A 38 -1.33 -14.53 -11.95
N VAL A 39 -0.88 -15.12 -10.84
CA VAL A 39 -0.72 -14.42 -9.55
C VAL A 39 0.35 -13.34 -9.66
N LEU A 40 1.53 -13.64 -10.19
CA LEU A 40 2.60 -12.66 -10.38
C LEU A 40 2.18 -11.51 -11.30
N VAL A 41 1.46 -11.80 -12.38
CA VAL A 41 0.95 -10.77 -13.28
C VAL A 41 -0.07 -9.89 -12.55
N ASN A 42 -0.95 -10.48 -11.76
CA ASN A 42 -1.96 -9.73 -11.00
C ASN A 42 -1.30 -8.83 -9.94
N GLU A 43 -0.27 -9.32 -9.23
CA GLU A 43 0.54 -8.52 -8.29
C GLU A 43 1.27 -7.36 -8.98
N ALA A 44 1.86 -7.60 -10.15
CA ALA A 44 2.53 -6.56 -10.92
C ALA A 44 1.55 -5.46 -11.36
N ILE A 45 0.36 -5.83 -11.87
CA ILE A 45 -0.64 -4.83 -12.29
C ILE A 45 -1.21 -4.08 -11.08
N ALA A 46 -1.49 -4.77 -9.97
CA ALA A 46 -1.96 -4.15 -8.74
C ALA A 46 -0.96 -3.13 -8.20
N SER A 47 0.33 -3.50 -8.15
CA SER A 47 1.40 -2.61 -7.73
C SER A 47 1.60 -1.43 -8.68
N ALA A 48 1.50 -1.65 -10.00
CA ALA A 48 1.55 -0.57 -10.98
C ALA A 48 0.39 0.43 -10.80
N GLU A 49 -0.84 -0.05 -10.61
CA GLU A 49 -2.00 0.81 -10.32
C GLU A 49 -1.79 1.62 -9.05
N LEU A 50 -1.41 0.95 -7.96
CA LEU A 50 -1.15 1.54 -6.65
C LEU A 50 -0.09 2.66 -6.76
N CYS A 51 1.07 2.35 -7.34
CA CYS A 51 2.16 3.31 -7.44
C CYS A 51 1.81 4.49 -8.36
N ALA A 52 1.16 4.25 -9.50
CA ALA A 52 0.74 5.32 -10.40
C ALA A 52 -0.23 6.29 -9.72
N CYS A 53 -1.23 5.77 -9.01
CA CYS A 53 -2.17 6.61 -8.27
C CYS A 53 -1.45 7.38 -7.16
N CYS A 54 -0.52 6.73 -6.44
CA CYS A 54 0.21 7.36 -5.36
C CYS A 54 1.21 8.43 -5.83
N PHE A 55 1.84 8.29 -7.00
CA PHE A 55 2.61 9.38 -7.59
C PHE A 55 1.75 10.62 -7.82
N GLU A 56 0.55 10.44 -8.34
CA GLU A 56 -0.38 11.55 -8.55
C GLU A 56 -0.95 12.08 -7.23
N LEU A 57 -1.13 11.23 -6.21
CA LEU A 57 -1.47 11.67 -4.87
C LEU A 57 -0.42 12.61 -4.27
N ILE A 58 0.87 12.44 -4.58
CA ILE A 58 1.90 13.40 -4.16
C ILE A 58 1.61 14.78 -4.77
N ILE A 59 1.24 14.84 -6.07
CA ILE A 59 0.82 16.10 -6.70
C ILE A 59 -0.37 16.71 -5.95
N VAL A 60 -1.36 15.87 -5.59
CA VAL A 60 -2.52 16.33 -4.82
C VAL A 60 -2.11 16.86 -3.44
N ALA A 61 -1.20 16.19 -2.74
CA ALA A 61 -0.72 16.62 -1.43
C ALA A 61 0.07 17.93 -1.48
N ASP A 62 1.04 18.03 -2.38
CA ASP A 62 1.94 19.18 -2.53
C ASP A 62 1.17 20.46 -2.87
N ASN A 63 0.09 20.31 -3.63
CA ASN A 63 -0.64 21.44 -4.20
C ASN A 63 -1.95 21.72 -3.43
N PHE A 64 -2.76 20.70 -3.10
CA PHE A 64 -4.09 20.86 -2.47
C PHE A 64 -4.09 20.53 -0.98
N GLY A 65 -2.98 20.07 -0.43
CA GLY A 65 -2.78 19.80 0.99
C GLY A 65 -3.21 18.39 1.44
N VAL A 66 -2.79 18.06 2.66
CA VAL A 66 -2.95 16.73 3.26
C VAL A 66 -4.43 16.31 3.41
N ALA A 67 -5.35 17.26 3.59
CA ALA A 67 -6.78 16.96 3.67
C ALA A 67 -7.34 16.42 2.34
N ALA A 68 -6.96 17.01 1.21
CA ALA A 68 -7.34 16.49 -0.11
C ALA A 68 -6.70 15.13 -0.35
N TYR A 69 -5.40 15.00 -0.09
CA TYR A 69 -4.68 13.72 -0.15
C TYR A 69 -5.41 12.61 0.64
N ALA A 70 -5.81 12.90 1.89
CA ALA A 70 -6.48 11.93 2.75
C ALA A 70 -7.82 11.45 2.16
N VAL A 71 -8.61 12.34 1.56
CA VAL A 71 -9.87 11.97 0.91
C VAL A 71 -9.62 11.05 -0.28
N PHE A 72 -8.68 11.39 -1.16
CA PHE A 72 -8.37 10.55 -2.33
C PHE A 72 -7.77 9.21 -1.93
N LEU A 73 -6.83 9.21 -0.98
CA LEU A 73 -6.23 7.97 -0.46
C LEU A 73 -7.29 7.07 0.19
N PHE A 74 -8.24 7.64 0.95
CA PHE A 74 -9.34 6.87 1.51
C PHE A 74 -10.20 6.21 0.43
N LEU A 75 -10.56 6.95 -0.62
CA LEU A 75 -11.35 6.40 -1.73
C LEU A 75 -10.59 5.31 -2.50
N LEU A 76 -9.30 5.52 -2.73
CA LEU A 76 -8.43 4.55 -3.40
C LEU A 76 -8.20 3.29 -2.56
N THR A 77 -8.00 3.41 -1.24
CA THR A 77 -7.87 2.26 -0.34
C THR A 77 -9.16 1.44 -0.28
N VAL A 78 -10.33 2.09 -0.29
CA VAL A 78 -11.63 1.39 -0.41
C VAL A 78 -11.75 0.67 -1.75
N TRP A 79 -11.28 1.30 -2.83
CA TRP A 79 -11.25 0.69 -4.16
C TRP A 79 -10.34 -0.54 -4.18
N TRP A 80 -9.08 -0.41 -3.76
CA TRP A 80 -8.11 -1.50 -3.77
C TRP A 80 -8.56 -2.70 -2.95
N GLY A 81 -9.09 -2.45 -1.74
CA GLY A 81 -9.61 -3.50 -0.87
C GLY A 81 -10.84 -4.24 -1.42
N LYS A 82 -11.54 -3.67 -2.41
CA LYS A 82 -12.70 -4.31 -3.05
C LYS A 82 -12.36 -5.02 -4.35
N VAL A 83 -11.46 -4.47 -5.15
CA VAL A 83 -11.27 -4.94 -6.52
C VAL A 83 -10.19 -5.99 -6.63
N TRP A 84 -9.09 -5.91 -5.89
CA TRP A 84 -7.90 -6.72 -6.18
C TRP A 84 -7.95 -8.16 -5.68
N GLY A 85 -8.85 -8.48 -4.75
CA GLY A 85 -9.02 -9.83 -4.21
C GLY A 85 -7.73 -10.29 -3.54
N ASP A 86 -7.13 -11.36 -4.05
CA ASP A 86 -5.92 -11.98 -3.46
C ASP A 86 -4.61 -11.23 -3.78
N ALA A 87 -4.62 -10.29 -4.75
CA ALA A 87 -3.43 -9.49 -5.03
C ALA A 87 -3.30 -8.37 -4.00
N SER A 88 -2.16 -8.31 -3.31
CA SER A 88 -1.98 -7.37 -2.21
C SER A 88 -1.14 -6.15 -2.58
N ALA A 89 -0.33 -6.23 -3.64
CA ALA A 89 0.67 -5.24 -4.01
C ALA A 89 1.59 -4.85 -2.83
N CYS A 90 1.80 -5.77 -1.89
CA CYS A 90 2.50 -5.50 -0.64
C CYS A 90 3.30 -6.72 -0.13
N PRO A 91 4.65 -6.65 -0.09
CA PRO A 91 5.51 -7.80 0.21
C PRO A 91 5.26 -8.45 1.56
N TYR A 92 5.03 -7.65 2.61
CA TYR A 92 4.91 -8.21 3.96
C TYR A 92 3.63 -9.03 4.15
N THR A 93 2.61 -8.85 3.32
CA THR A 93 1.40 -9.67 3.40
C THR A 93 1.71 -11.11 3.00
N HIS A 94 2.55 -11.30 1.97
CA HIS A 94 3.05 -12.62 1.59
C HIS A 94 3.98 -13.20 2.67
N MET A 95 4.74 -12.35 3.39
CA MET A 95 5.54 -12.79 4.54
C MET A 95 4.65 -13.28 5.71
N GLU A 96 3.53 -12.60 5.98
CA GLU A 96 2.54 -13.07 6.96
C GLU A 96 1.96 -14.42 6.54
N ASP A 97 1.58 -14.57 5.27
CA ASP A 97 1.06 -15.83 4.75
C ASP A 97 2.10 -16.96 4.85
N MET A 98 3.38 -16.66 4.66
CA MET A 98 4.47 -17.61 4.86
C MET A 98 4.60 -18.03 6.34
N LEU A 99 4.48 -17.09 7.28
CA LEU A 99 4.47 -17.38 8.72
C LEU A 99 3.23 -18.17 9.17
N GLU A 100 2.12 -17.99 8.46
CA GLU A 100 0.88 -18.75 8.66
C GLU A 100 0.91 -20.11 7.94
N GLY A 101 1.98 -20.43 7.20
CA GLY A 101 2.16 -21.72 6.52
C GLY A 101 1.38 -21.86 5.21
N LYS A 102 0.85 -20.76 4.65
CA LYS A 102 0.04 -20.75 3.43
C LYS A 102 0.87 -20.71 2.15
N THR A 103 2.09 -20.18 2.21
CA THR A 103 2.97 -20.02 1.05
C THR A 103 4.43 -20.29 1.39
N SER A 104 5.28 -20.38 0.36
CA SER A 104 6.72 -20.66 0.47
C SER A 104 7.56 -19.40 0.30
N LEU A 105 8.79 -19.39 0.84
CA LEU A 105 9.74 -18.28 0.64
C LEU A 105 9.98 -17.95 -0.83
N LYS A 106 10.02 -18.97 -1.70
CA LYS A 106 10.17 -18.81 -3.14
C LYS A 106 9.02 -17.99 -3.73
N GLU A 107 7.79 -18.28 -3.32
CA GLU A 107 6.62 -17.58 -3.81
C GLU A 107 6.55 -16.14 -3.28
N VAL A 108 6.88 -15.92 -2.00
CA VAL A 108 7.04 -14.56 -1.44
C VAL A 108 8.04 -13.74 -2.25
N ALA A 109 9.21 -14.30 -2.56
CA ALA A 109 10.24 -13.63 -3.33
C ALA A 109 9.77 -13.31 -4.76
N LEU A 110 9.09 -14.25 -5.42
CA LEU A 110 8.57 -14.04 -6.78
C LEU A 110 7.47 -12.97 -6.81
N ARG A 111 6.53 -12.99 -5.85
CA ARG A 111 5.48 -11.98 -5.73
C ARG A 111 6.08 -10.60 -5.46
N THR A 112 6.98 -10.49 -4.47
CA THR A 112 7.71 -9.26 -4.17
C THR A 112 8.45 -8.70 -5.39
N TRP A 113 9.10 -9.57 -6.17
CA TRP A 113 9.75 -9.17 -7.41
C TRP A 113 8.76 -8.64 -8.45
N ALA A 114 7.63 -9.33 -8.64
CA ALA A 114 6.60 -8.89 -9.57
C ALA A 114 5.97 -7.55 -9.17
N GLU A 115 5.71 -7.35 -7.88
CA GLU A 115 5.23 -6.09 -7.32
C GLU A 115 6.24 -4.96 -7.57
N LEU A 116 7.53 -5.19 -7.32
CA LEU A 116 8.59 -4.20 -7.60
C LEU A 116 8.67 -3.85 -9.09
N MET A 117 8.59 -4.84 -9.98
CA MET A 117 8.59 -4.60 -11.41
C MET A 117 7.39 -3.75 -11.82
N GLY A 118 6.19 -4.08 -11.33
CA GLY A 118 4.98 -3.30 -11.59
C GLY A 118 5.11 -1.85 -11.11
N GLY A 119 5.45 -1.66 -9.83
CA GLY A 119 5.54 -0.35 -9.19
C GLY A 119 6.63 0.53 -9.77
N CYS A 120 7.82 0.00 -10.03
CA CYS A 120 8.93 0.78 -10.59
C CYS A 120 8.74 1.06 -12.09
N CYS A 121 8.22 0.12 -12.89
CA CYS A 121 8.03 0.35 -14.33
C CYS A 121 6.94 1.39 -14.62
N VAL A 122 5.92 1.50 -13.76
CA VAL A 122 4.83 2.46 -13.98
C VAL A 122 5.29 3.91 -13.92
N TYR A 123 6.40 4.19 -13.23
CA TYR A 123 6.96 5.55 -13.15
C TYR A 123 7.22 6.16 -14.53
N ARG A 124 7.60 5.37 -15.54
CA ARG A 124 7.78 5.88 -16.91
C ARG A 124 6.49 6.38 -17.54
N ILE A 125 5.36 5.72 -17.24
CA ILE A 125 4.04 6.14 -17.73
C ILE A 125 3.64 7.45 -17.04
N VAL A 126 3.84 7.52 -15.72
CA VAL A 126 3.56 8.73 -14.93
C VAL A 126 4.44 9.91 -15.39
N GLN A 127 5.73 9.69 -15.62
CA GLN A 127 6.65 10.71 -16.08
C GLN A 127 6.25 11.26 -17.45
N VAL A 128 5.82 10.40 -18.38
CA VAL A 128 5.28 10.82 -19.68
C VAL A 128 3.99 11.62 -19.51
N PHE A 129 3.12 11.21 -18.58
CA PHE A 129 1.90 11.96 -18.28
C PHE A 129 2.20 13.36 -17.75
N TRP A 130 3.11 13.48 -16.77
CA TRP A 130 3.56 14.78 -16.26
C TRP A 130 4.25 15.63 -17.32
N TRP A 131 4.98 15.01 -18.25
CA TRP A 131 5.66 15.72 -19.34
C TRP A 131 4.70 16.44 -20.30
N PHE A 132 3.46 15.97 -20.42
CA PHE A 132 2.44 16.66 -21.22
C PHE A 132 1.87 17.92 -20.57
N GLU A 133 2.13 18.14 -19.27
CA GLU A 133 1.73 19.34 -18.53
C GLU A 133 0.25 19.73 -18.71
N PHE A 134 -0.64 18.74 -18.68
CA PHE A 134 -2.09 18.96 -18.84
C PHE A 134 -2.72 19.81 -17.72
N ALA A 135 -2.01 20.01 -16.61
CA ALA A 135 -2.39 20.86 -15.50
C ALA A 135 -1.22 21.72 -15.06
N GLU A 136 -1.51 22.90 -14.50
CA GLU A 136 -0.51 23.80 -13.89
C GLU A 136 0.33 23.12 -12.80
N THR A 137 -0.23 22.10 -12.12
CA THR A 137 0.45 21.31 -11.08
C THR A 137 1.46 20.30 -11.64
N HIS A 138 1.53 20.13 -12.97
CA HIS A 138 2.49 19.25 -13.65
C HIS A 138 3.65 20.00 -14.29
N GLU A 139 3.62 21.34 -14.31
CA GLU A 139 4.66 22.17 -14.93
C GLU A 139 6.04 21.84 -14.33
N GLY A 140 6.97 21.39 -15.18
CA GLY A 140 8.33 20.99 -14.77
C GLY A 140 8.43 19.69 -13.96
N ARG A 141 7.30 19.09 -13.54
CA ARG A 141 7.29 17.95 -12.60
C ARG A 141 7.97 16.69 -13.15
N ALA A 142 7.90 16.47 -14.47
CA ALA A 142 8.53 15.31 -15.11
C ALA A 142 10.06 15.28 -15.02
N PHE A 143 10.68 16.44 -14.73
CA PHE A 143 12.13 16.62 -14.64
C PHE A 143 12.59 17.09 -13.25
N GLU A 144 11.67 17.24 -12.30
CA GLU A 144 11.97 17.68 -10.95
C GLU A 144 12.80 16.62 -10.20
N GLU A 145 13.80 17.09 -9.44
CA GLU A 145 14.54 16.21 -8.54
C GLU A 145 13.65 15.76 -7.38
N CYS A 146 13.55 14.44 -7.18
CA CYS A 146 12.76 13.89 -6.08
C CYS A 146 13.44 14.10 -4.73
N ASN A 147 12.66 14.55 -3.74
CA ASN A 147 13.05 14.62 -2.32
C ASN A 147 12.37 13.51 -1.52
N ALA A 148 13.08 13.01 -0.52
CA ALA A 148 12.56 12.03 0.41
C ALA A 148 11.60 12.65 1.43
N ASP A 149 10.59 11.86 1.84
CA ASP A 149 9.59 12.31 2.83
C ASP A 149 10.01 12.01 4.27
N LEU A 150 11.13 11.32 4.48
CA LEU A 150 11.66 11.04 5.81
C LEU A 150 12.15 12.34 6.47
N GLN A 151 11.38 12.88 7.41
CA GLN A 151 11.68 14.11 8.15
C GLN A 151 12.28 13.86 9.54
N VAL A 152 12.37 12.60 9.96
CA VAL A 152 12.91 12.19 11.27
C VAL A 152 14.16 11.32 11.11
N ASN A 153 14.86 11.06 12.21
CA ASN A 153 15.95 10.08 12.22
C ASN A 153 15.45 8.71 11.69
N PRO A 154 16.21 8.02 10.83
CA PRO A 154 15.86 6.71 10.27
C PRO A 154 15.35 5.68 11.28
N TYR A 155 15.91 5.61 12.50
CA TYR A 155 15.45 4.65 13.50
C TYR A 155 14.06 4.98 14.04
N LEU A 156 13.75 6.28 14.20
CA LEU A 156 12.42 6.73 14.57
C LEU A 156 11.44 6.51 13.40
N GLY A 157 11.86 6.79 12.17
CA GLY A 157 11.07 6.49 10.97
C GLY A 157 10.72 5.01 10.87
N ALA A 158 11.68 4.12 11.08
CA ALA A 158 11.46 2.68 11.08
C ALA A 158 10.50 2.23 12.20
N ALA A 159 10.59 2.84 13.39
CA ALA A 159 9.66 2.57 14.48
C ALA A 159 8.24 3.05 14.16
N ILE A 160 8.08 4.20 13.52
CA ILE A 160 6.77 4.73 13.08
C ILE A 160 6.17 3.82 12.01
N GLU A 161 6.90 3.50 10.95
CA GLU A 161 6.47 2.60 9.87
C GLU A 161 6.10 1.21 10.43
N GLY A 162 6.93 0.67 11.31
CA GLY A 162 6.69 -0.64 11.93
C GLY A 162 5.49 -0.65 12.88
N LEU A 163 5.36 0.33 13.76
CA LEU A 163 4.23 0.40 14.70
C LEU A 163 2.91 0.65 13.96
N ALA A 164 2.88 1.57 13.00
CA ALA A 164 1.67 1.82 12.23
C ALA A 164 1.29 0.61 11.37
N THR A 165 2.26 -0.06 10.74
CA THR A 165 2.00 -1.32 10.01
C THR A 165 1.44 -2.38 10.95
N LEU A 166 2.02 -2.57 12.14
CA LEU A 166 1.52 -3.49 13.15
C LEU A 166 0.05 -3.19 13.52
N LEU A 167 -0.27 -1.92 13.78
CA LEU A 167 -1.64 -1.51 14.13
C LEU A 167 -2.62 -1.73 12.97
N CYS A 168 -2.24 -1.40 11.73
CA CYS A 168 -3.01 -1.72 10.53
C CYS A 168 -3.30 -3.21 10.46
N ARG A 169 -2.28 -4.07 10.58
CA ARG A 169 -2.46 -5.52 10.46
C ARG A 169 -3.31 -6.13 11.58
N LEU A 170 -3.16 -5.66 12.82
CA LEU A 170 -4.02 -6.09 13.92
C LEU A 170 -5.48 -5.66 13.70
N ALA A 171 -5.70 -4.44 13.20
CA ALA A 171 -7.04 -3.96 12.85
C ALA A 171 -7.66 -4.81 11.73
N SER A 172 -6.94 -5.04 10.62
CA SER A 172 -7.43 -5.86 9.50
C SER A 172 -7.76 -7.29 9.93
N LYS A 173 -6.90 -7.93 10.74
CA LYS A 173 -7.16 -9.29 11.27
C LYS A 173 -8.38 -9.31 12.19
N THR A 174 -8.56 -8.29 13.04
CA THR A 174 -9.74 -8.14 13.90
C THR A 174 -11.02 -7.97 13.10
N LEU A 175 -11.00 -7.10 12.09
CA LEU A 175 -12.15 -6.84 11.23
C LEU A 175 -12.52 -8.05 10.37
N SER A 176 -11.51 -8.79 9.89
CA SER A 176 -11.72 -10.07 9.18
C SER A 176 -12.42 -11.10 10.06
N GLU A 177 -12.03 -11.21 11.34
CA GLU A 177 -12.67 -12.15 12.27
C GLU A 177 -14.06 -11.71 12.74
N LYS A 178 -14.29 -10.41 12.98
CA LYS A 178 -15.60 -9.90 13.44
C LYS A 178 -16.63 -9.82 12.31
N GLY A 179 -16.19 -9.66 11.07
CA GLY A 179 -17.07 -9.51 9.92
C GLY A 179 -18.14 -8.41 10.04
N PRO A 180 -17.83 -7.19 10.55
CA PRO A 180 -18.84 -6.14 10.67
C PRO A 180 -19.35 -5.70 9.29
N LYS A 181 -20.55 -5.10 9.26
CA LYS A 181 -21.05 -4.41 8.06
C LYS A 181 -20.03 -3.34 7.64
N PHE A 182 -19.68 -3.31 6.36
CA PHE A 182 -18.69 -2.38 5.78
C PHE A 182 -17.24 -2.58 6.26
N CYS A 183 -16.86 -3.81 6.64
CA CYS A 183 -15.49 -4.19 7.05
C CYS A 183 -14.38 -3.52 6.20
N SER A 184 -14.43 -3.63 4.87
CA SER A 184 -13.44 -3.01 3.97
C SER A 184 -13.37 -1.48 4.10
N ILE A 185 -14.50 -0.79 4.33
CA ILE A 185 -14.50 0.68 4.47
C ILE A 185 -13.86 1.09 5.79
N ILE A 186 -14.12 0.35 6.87
CA ILE A 186 -13.53 0.60 8.19
C ILE A 186 -12.03 0.36 8.14
N ASP A 187 -11.59 -0.73 7.51
CA ASP A 187 -10.17 -1.07 7.33
C ASP A 187 -9.44 0.04 6.56
N SER A 188 -10.00 0.48 5.43
CA SER A 188 -9.48 1.62 4.64
C SER A 188 -9.41 2.92 5.44
N PHE A 189 -10.40 3.19 6.30
CA PHE A 189 -10.39 4.38 7.15
C PHE A 189 -9.27 4.35 8.19
N ILE A 190 -9.07 3.21 8.85
CA ILE A 190 -8.00 3.02 9.84
C ILE A 190 -6.64 3.15 9.17
N GLY A 191 -6.43 2.45 8.05
CA GLY A 191 -5.19 2.52 7.27
C GLY A 191 -4.87 3.95 6.84
N THR A 192 -5.84 4.64 6.22
CA THR A 192 -5.66 6.03 5.79
C THR A 192 -5.36 6.97 6.96
N SER A 193 -6.04 6.80 8.10
CA SER A 193 -5.81 7.62 9.29
C SER A 193 -4.38 7.47 9.82
N LEU A 194 -3.84 6.24 9.82
CA LEU A 194 -2.46 5.99 10.22
C LEU A 194 -1.46 6.58 9.22
N VAL A 195 -1.76 6.55 7.91
CA VAL A 195 -0.91 7.18 6.89
C VAL A 195 -0.85 8.68 7.13
N VAL A 196 -2.00 9.33 7.31
CA VAL A 196 -2.07 10.77 7.61
C VAL A 196 -1.34 11.12 8.91
N ALA A 197 -1.44 10.27 9.94
CA ALA A 197 -0.72 10.46 11.20
C ALA A 197 0.81 10.37 11.04
N ALA A 198 1.31 9.50 10.15
CA ALA A 198 2.73 9.33 9.87
C ALA A 198 3.27 10.26 8.76
N PHE A 199 2.39 10.96 8.05
CA PHE A 199 2.71 11.73 6.83
C PHE A 199 3.90 12.67 7.00
N ASN A 200 3.89 13.52 8.03
CA ASN A 200 4.95 14.51 8.27
C ASN A 200 6.22 13.94 8.94
N PHE A 201 6.29 12.62 9.15
CA PHE A 201 7.43 11.96 9.80
C PHE A 201 8.19 11.04 8.84
N SER A 202 7.50 10.06 8.26
CA SER A 202 8.07 9.09 7.31
C SER A 202 7.41 9.12 5.94
N GLY A 203 6.41 9.96 5.72
CA GLY A 203 5.52 9.87 4.56
C GLY A 203 4.38 8.85 4.72
N GLY A 204 4.47 7.95 5.70
CA GLY A 204 3.41 6.98 6.02
C GLY A 204 3.17 5.96 4.91
N TYR A 205 4.23 5.32 4.41
CA TYR A 205 4.12 4.44 3.25
C TYR A 205 3.50 3.09 3.59
N PHE A 206 3.93 2.48 4.69
CA PHE A 206 3.52 1.15 5.18
C PHE A 206 3.47 0.09 4.07
N ASN A 207 4.31 0.22 3.05
CA ASN A 207 4.38 -0.68 1.92
C ASN A 207 5.78 -0.51 1.29
N PRO A 208 6.66 -1.52 1.41
CA PRO A 208 8.03 -1.45 0.90
C PRO A 208 8.12 -1.20 -0.61
N VAL A 209 7.21 -1.78 -1.41
CA VAL A 209 7.19 -1.60 -2.87
C VAL A 209 6.78 -0.18 -3.21
N LEU A 210 5.75 0.35 -2.56
CA LEU A 210 5.30 1.72 -2.77
C LEU A 210 6.40 2.73 -2.43
N ALA A 211 7.02 2.59 -1.25
CA ALA A 211 8.13 3.45 -0.84
C ALA A 211 9.29 3.38 -1.84
N THR A 212 9.63 2.16 -2.29
CA THR A 212 10.71 1.97 -3.27
C THR A 212 10.38 2.65 -4.60
N ALA A 213 9.17 2.44 -5.13
CA ALA A 213 8.76 3.02 -6.40
C ALA A 213 8.79 4.56 -6.36
N LEU A 214 8.27 5.15 -5.28
CA LEU A 214 8.13 6.61 -5.18
C LEU A 214 9.40 7.33 -4.75
N LYS A 215 10.20 6.72 -3.85
CA LYS A 215 11.24 7.45 -3.09
C LYS A 215 12.64 6.82 -3.13
N TRP A 216 12.83 5.69 -3.81
CA TRP A 216 14.17 5.10 -3.91
C TRP A 216 15.13 6.02 -4.68
N GLY A 217 16.28 6.33 -4.07
CA GLY A 217 17.29 7.21 -4.67
C GLY A 217 16.96 8.71 -4.64
N CYS A 218 15.85 9.12 -4.01
CA CYS A 218 15.54 10.53 -3.80
C CYS A 218 16.49 11.18 -2.79
N ARG A 219 16.68 12.49 -2.93
CA ARG A 219 17.57 13.27 -2.05
C ARG A 219 16.99 13.36 -0.63
N GLY A 220 17.83 13.19 0.38
CA GLY A 220 17.46 13.37 1.79
C GLY A 220 17.77 12.18 2.70
N HIS A 221 17.93 10.98 2.13
CA HIS A 221 18.42 9.81 2.84
C HIS A 221 19.29 8.93 1.94
N THR A 222 20.09 8.06 2.55
CA THR A 222 20.84 7.01 1.87
C THR A 222 19.91 5.84 1.49
N ASN A 223 20.35 5.00 0.57
CA ASN A 223 19.62 3.77 0.22
C ASN A 223 19.52 2.79 1.42
N LEU A 224 20.51 2.80 2.31
CA LEU A 224 20.48 1.96 3.51
C LEU A 224 19.40 2.43 4.49
N GLU A 225 19.29 3.75 4.71
CA GLU A 225 18.24 4.33 5.55
C GLU A 225 16.85 4.04 4.97
N HIS A 226 16.69 4.09 3.65
CA HIS A 226 15.46 3.67 2.98
C HIS A 226 15.08 2.22 3.30
N ILE A 227 16.04 1.29 3.19
CA ILE A 227 15.82 -0.13 3.54
C ILE A 227 15.44 -0.27 5.01
N ILE A 228 16.15 0.40 5.93
CA ILE A 228 15.89 0.31 7.37
C ILE A 228 14.46 0.77 7.69
N VAL A 229 14.03 1.90 7.11
CA VAL A 229 12.74 2.51 7.40
C VAL A 229 11.60 1.72 6.74
N TYR A 230 11.62 1.62 5.41
CA TYR A 230 10.44 1.20 4.65
C TYR A 230 10.36 -0.30 4.39
N TRP A 231 11.50 -1.00 4.41
CA TRP A 231 11.52 -2.47 4.30
C TRP A 231 11.55 -3.12 5.68
N ILE A 232 12.57 -2.85 6.48
CA ILE A 232 12.73 -3.53 7.77
C ILE A 232 11.63 -3.10 8.74
N GLY A 233 11.41 -1.79 8.91
CA GLY A 233 10.37 -1.27 9.80
C GLY A 233 8.99 -1.86 9.51
N ALA A 234 8.47 -1.65 8.29
CA ALA A 234 7.15 -2.14 7.89
C ALA A 234 7.03 -3.67 7.96
N CYS A 235 8.02 -4.43 7.45
CA CYS A 235 7.97 -5.90 7.49
C CYS A 235 8.01 -6.44 8.92
N VAL A 236 8.83 -5.87 9.82
CA VAL A 236 8.85 -6.27 11.23
C VAL A 236 7.50 -6.03 11.88
N GLY A 237 6.89 -4.86 11.64
CA GLY A 237 5.54 -4.55 12.13
C GLY A 237 4.49 -5.58 11.71
N ALA A 238 4.44 -5.91 10.43
CA ALA A 238 3.52 -6.90 9.89
C ALA A 238 3.77 -8.32 10.44
N ILE A 239 5.04 -8.75 10.46
CA ILE A 239 5.45 -10.07 10.97
C ILE A 239 5.08 -10.23 12.44
N LEU A 240 5.31 -9.21 13.27
CA LEU A 240 4.96 -9.23 14.70
C LEU A 240 3.45 -9.31 14.93
N SER A 241 2.64 -8.81 13.99
CA SER A 241 1.18 -8.84 14.10
C SER A 241 0.63 -10.26 14.18
N VAL A 242 1.25 -11.24 13.50
CA VAL A 242 0.79 -12.63 13.41
C VAL A 242 0.82 -13.33 14.79
N PRO A 243 1.98 -13.44 15.48
CA PRO A 243 2.00 -14.06 16.81
C PRO A 243 1.26 -13.22 17.86
N LEU A 244 1.31 -11.88 17.78
CA LEU A 244 0.58 -11.01 18.71
C LEU A 244 -0.93 -11.23 18.62
N PHE A 245 -1.48 -11.35 17.41
CA PHE A 245 -2.91 -11.62 17.22
C PHE A 245 -3.34 -13.02 17.68
N ARG A 246 -2.40 -13.97 17.83
CA ARG A 246 -2.68 -15.30 18.41
C ARG A 246 -2.66 -15.28 19.95
N MET A 247 -2.08 -14.26 20.59
CA MET A 247 -2.04 -14.17 22.04
C MET A 247 -3.45 -13.93 22.61
N GLN A 248 -3.85 -14.78 23.57
CA GLN A 248 -5.19 -14.72 24.18
C GLN A 248 -5.51 -13.36 24.81
N ALA A 249 -4.54 -12.70 25.44
CA ALA A 249 -4.73 -11.38 26.01
C ALA A 249 -5.08 -10.34 24.93
N VAL A 250 -4.34 -10.34 23.81
CA VAL A 250 -4.57 -9.43 22.68
C VAL A 250 -5.92 -9.73 22.03
N ARG A 251 -6.24 -11.01 21.80
CA ARG A 251 -7.53 -11.42 21.25
C ARG A 251 -8.70 -10.97 22.12
N LYS A 252 -8.63 -11.12 23.44
CA LYS A 252 -9.68 -10.64 24.36
C LYS A 252 -9.88 -9.13 24.30
N VAL A 253 -8.81 -8.37 24.12
CA VAL A 253 -8.88 -6.91 24.00
C VAL A 253 -9.51 -6.50 22.66
N LEU A 254 -9.13 -7.15 21.56
CA LEU A 254 -9.56 -6.78 20.20
C LEU A 254 -10.95 -7.34 19.83
N LEU A 255 -11.21 -8.60 20.18
CA LEU A 255 -12.46 -9.29 19.86
C LEU A 255 -13.51 -9.11 20.95
N GLY A 256 -13.09 -9.11 22.21
CA GLY A 256 -13.97 -9.18 23.38
C GLY A 256 -13.84 -10.52 24.08
N ALA A 257 -14.03 -10.56 25.40
CA ALA A 257 -13.83 -11.76 26.19
C ALA A 257 -14.84 -12.88 25.85
N ASP A 258 -16.07 -12.50 25.52
CA ASP A 258 -17.18 -13.43 25.26
C ASP A 258 -17.03 -14.13 23.91
N GLU A 259 -16.69 -13.39 22.83
CA GLU A 259 -16.45 -13.96 21.49
C GLU A 259 -15.29 -14.98 21.49
N VAL A 260 -14.23 -14.72 22.26
CA VAL A 260 -13.09 -15.64 22.38
C VAL A 260 -13.46 -16.91 23.14
N ALA A 261 -14.36 -16.82 24.12
CA ALA A 261 -14.83 -17.96 24.91
C ALA A 261 -15.82 -18.84 24.12
N GLU A 262 -16.64 -18.25 23.24
CA GLU A 262 -17.54 -19.00 22.35
C GLU A 262 -16.77 -19.81 21.31
N LYS A 263 -15.80 -19.20 20.59
CA LYS A 263 -14.98 -19.94 19.61
C LYS A 263 -14.20 -21.11 20.22
N LYS A 264 -13.76 -20.98 21.48
CA LYS A 264 -13.07 -22.06 22.21
C LYS A 264 -13.94 -23.26 22.53
N LYS A 265 -15.27 -23.13 22.43
CA LYS A 265 -16.22 -24.25 22.61
C LYS A 265 -16.55 -24.94 21.28
N GLU A 266 -16.20 -24.32 20.15
CA GLU A 266 -16.43 -24.84 18.79
C GLU A 266 -15.23 -25.61 18.23
N GLU A 267 -14.02 -25.40 18.79
CA GLU A 267 -12.79 -26.19 18.55
C GLU A 267 -12.69 -27.43 19.45
#